data_AF-A0A4P5WA42-F1
#
_entry.id   AF-A0A4P5WA42-F1
#
_cell.length_a   1.000
_cell.length_b   1.000
_cell.length_c   1.000
_cell.angle_alpha   90.00
_cell.angle_beta   90.00
_cell.angle_gamma   90.00
#
_symmetry.space_group_name_H-M   'P 1'
#
loop_
_entity.id
_entity.type
_entity.pdbx_description
1 polymer ?
#
loop_
_entity_poly.entity_id
_entity_poly.type
_entity_poly.pdbx_seq_one_letter_code
_entity_poly.pdbx_strand_id
1 'polypeptide(L)'
;MAIEFETTVIDTNQIEQHHRWKFWRNKNRIEIHNLTDNSGDVWTKSASGKIEYERVFHNQKQIIDYRDSDLEMIGENPNWLAMATLLNPSITATLLSDNQEDAFGQTAINYKNTDLEITWLTQSQIPARIQRFEKGHLLTTKILSLKTNAPLEMTDYGHISFADIGDKESDSFIKSILPKLKGAHEHEH
;
A
#
# COMPACT_ATOMS: atom_id res chain seq x y z
N MET A 1 1.47 -1.00 -14.56
CA MET A 1 0.67 0.25 -14.53
C MET A 1 1.14 1.07 -13.36
N ALA A 2 1.36 2.38 -13.53
CA ALA A 2 1.75 3.31 -12.49
C ALA A 2 0.60 4.29 -12.20
N ILE A 3 0.39 4.61 -10.94
CA ILE A 3 -0.68 5.49 -10.48
C ILE A 3 -0.13 6.40 -9.39
N GLU A 4 -0.48 7.67 -9.45
CA GLU A 4 -0.29 8.56 -8.32
C GLU A 4 -1.63 8.79 -7.64
N PHE A 5 -1.66 8.62 -6.32
CA PHE A 5 -2.81 8.88 -5.48
C PHE A 5 -2.52 10.03 -4.52
N GLU A 6 -3.58 10.71 -4.11
CA GLU A 6 -3.60 11.60 -2.96
C GLU A 6 -4.66 11.10 -1.98
N THR A 7 -4.29 10.98 -0.71
CA THR A 7 -5.19 10.78 0.41
C THR A 7 -5.28 12.07 1.19
N THR A 8 -6.48 12.66 1.24
CA THR A 8 -6.82 13.75 2.15
C THR A 8 -7.47 13.16 3.40
N VAL A 9 -6.96 13.53 4.57
CA VAL A 9 -7.54 13.20 5.88
C VAL A 9 -8.10 14.49 6.46
N ILE A 10 -9.39 14.50 6.77
CA ILE A 10 -10.06 15.61 7.43
C ILE A 10 -10.42 15.17 8.84
N ASP A 11 -9.89 15.86 9.84
CA ASP A 11 -10.18 15.60 11.25
C ASP A 11 -11.49 16.26 11.73
N THR A 12 -11.84 16.03 12.99
CA THR A 12 -13.04 16.62 13.62
C THR A 12 -13.00 18.15 13.67
N ASN A 13 -11.82 18.75 13.59
CA ASN A 13 -11.60 20.19 13.60
C ASN A 13 -11.52 20.77 12.17
N GLN A 14 -11.81 19.98 11.14
CA GLN A 14 -11.72 20.35 9.72
C GLN A 14 -10.29 20.70 9.27
N ILE A 15 -9.27 20.17 9.95
CA ILE A 15 -7.88 20.28 9.50
C ILE A 15 -7.63 19.21 8.44
N GLU A 16 -7.14 19.63 7.28
CA GLU A 16 -6.81 18.74 6.17
C GLU A 16 -5.32 18.38 6.17
N GLN A 17 -5.05 17.08 6.06
CA GLN A 17 -3.70 16.54 5.82
C GLN A 17 -3.68 15.82 4.48
N HIS A 18 -2.64 16.04 3.69
CA HIS A 18 -2.48 15.45 2.37
C HIS A 18 -1.29 14.48 2.37
N HIS A 19 -1.55 13.26 1.93
CA HIS A 19 -0.54 12.22 1.74
C HIS A 19 -0.54 11.78 0.30
N ARG A 20 0.64 11.76 -0.33
CA ARG A 20 0.78 11.30 -1.72
C ARG A 20 1.46 9.96 -1.79
N TRP A 21 0.97 9.15 -2.72
CA TRP A 21 1.44 7.78 -2.91
C TRP A 21 1.67 7.52 -4.39
N LYS A 22 2.71 6.75 -4.69
CA LYS A 22 2.85 6.09 -5.99
C LYS A 22 2.52 4.61 -5.81
N PHE A 23 1.76 4.08 -6.75
CA PHE A 23 1.44 2.68 -6.84
C PHE A 23 1.87 2.18 -8.21
N TRP A 24 2.61 1.09 -8.23
CA TRP A 24 2.90 0.38 -9.46
C TRP A 24 2.58 -1.09 -9.30
N ARG A 25 2.04 -1.71 -10.35
CA ARG A 25 1.87 -3.17 -10.37
C ARG A 25 2.05 -3.79 -11.75
N ASN A 26 2.44 -5.05 -11.72
CA ASN A 26 2.27 -6.01 -12.81
C ASN A 26 1.67 -7.32 -12.24
N LYS A 27 1.75 -8.41 -13.01
CA LYS A 27 1.20 -9.72 -12.62
C LYS A 27 1.80 -10.28 -11.31
N ASN A 28 3.09 -10.03 -11.09
CA ASN A 28 3.90 -10.70 -10.06
C ASN A 28 4.58 -9.72 -9.10
N ARG A 29 4.41 -8.41 -9.27
CA ARG A 29 5.03 -7.39 -8.42
C ARG A 29 4.07 -6.23 -8.19
N ILE A 30 4.02 -5.77 -6.96
CA ILE A 30 3.28 -4.58 -6.51
C ILE A 30 4.26 -3.70 -5.74
N GLU A 31 4.25 -2.41 -6.01
CA GLU A 31 5.07 -1.40 -5.34
C GLU A 31 4.15 -0.28 -4.86
N ILE A 32 4.27 0.08 -3.59
CA ILE A 32 3.63 1.25 -2.99
C ILE A 32 4.75 2.13 -2.45
N HIS A 33 4.75 3.41 -2.80
CA HIS A 33 5.74 4.39 -2.34
C HIS A 33 5.01 5.55 -1.69
N ASN A 34 5.22 5.73 -0.39
CA ASN A 34 4.77 6.89 0.37
C ASN A 34 5.71 8.08 0.07
N LEU A 35 5.19 9.10 -0.60
CA LEU A 35 5.97 10.29 -0.92
C LEU A 35 6.16 11.23 0.28
N THR A 36 5.42 11.00 1.37
CA THR A 36 5.48 11.85 2.57
C THR A 36 6.74 11.58 3.39
N ASP A 37 7.03 10.31 3.68
CA ASP A 37 8.20 9.89 4.45
C ASP A 37 9.28 9.21 3.61
N ASN A 38 9.06 9.14 2.29
CA ASN A 38 9.93 8.52 1.31
C ASN A 38 10.26 7.05 1.65
N SER A 39 9.24 6.30 2.06
CA SER A 39 9.31 4.85 2.31
C SER A 39 8.44 4.07 1.33
N GLY A 40 8.74 2.80 1.14
CA GLY A 40 8.01 1.95 0.21
C GLY A 40 7.77 0.54 0.71
N ASP A 41 6.85 -0.12 0.04
CA ASP A 41 6.48 -1.51 0.22
C ASP A 41 6.51 -2.18 -1.15
N VAL A 42 7.30 -3.24 -1.29
CA VAL A 42 7.31 -4.07 -2.49
C VAL A 42 6.82 -5.46 -2.12
N TRP A 43 5.92 -5.99 -2.95
CA TRP A 43 5.41 -7.33 -2.81
C TRP A 43 5.71 -8.08 -4.10
N THR A 44 6.36 -9.24 -3.98
CA THR A 44 6.67 -10.09 -5.12
C THR A 44 5.98 -11.42 -4.96
N LYS A 45 5.29 -11.86 -6.01
CA LYS A 45 4.64 -13.17 -6.08
C LYS A 45 5.42 -14.09 -6.99
N SER A 46 5.95 -15.17 -6.43
CA SER A 46 6.66 -16.19 -7.18
C SER A 46 5.72 -17.04 -8.04
N ALA A 47 6.29 -17.85 -8.94
CA ALA A 47 5.52 -18.75 -9.79
C ALA A 47 4.75 -19.83 -8.98
N SER A 48 5.25 -20.22 -7.80
CA SER A 48 4.56 -21.14 -6.89
C SER A 48 3.45 -20.47 -6.08
N GLY A 49 3.28 -19.15 -6.21
CA GLY A 49 2.27 -18.37 -5.52
C GLY A 49 2.68 -17.83 -4.16
N LYS A 50 3.89 -18.15 -3.70
CA LYS A 50 4.48 -17.57 -2.47
C LYS A 50 4.68 -16.08 -2.63
N ILE A 51 4.50 -15.34 -1.54
CA ILE A 51 4.62 -13.89 -1.50
C ILE A 51 5.80 -13.52 -0.62
N GLU A 52 6.68 -12.70 -1.17
CA GLU A 52 7.79 -12.06 -0.47
C GLU A 52 7.49 -10.57 -0.35
N TYR A 53 8.07 -9.94 0.67
CA TYR A 53 7.83 -8.55 1.00
C TYR A 53 9.15 -7.84 1.25
N GLU A 54 9.27 -6.61 0.74
CA GLU A 54 10.41 -5.74 0.97
C GLU A 54 9.89 -4.42 1.55
N ARG A 55 10.40 -4.04 2.73
CA ARG A 55 10.21 -2.69 3.28
C ARG A 55 11.35 -1.80 2.80
N VAL A 56 11.03 -0.75 2.06
CA VAL A 56 12.02 0.12 1.42
C VAL A 56 12.15 1.44 2.18
N PHE A 57 13.39 1.84 2.44
CA PHE A 57 13.75 3.11 3.08
C PHE A 57 14.60 3.93 2.12
N HIS A 58 13.96 4.71 1.23
CA HIS A 58 14.65 5.39 0.12
C HIS A 58 15.67 6.43 0.59
N ASN A 59 15.43 7.11 1.71
CA ASN A 59 16.37 8.08 2.27
C ASN A 59 17.70 7.43 2.70
N GLN A 60 17.64 6.18 3.17
CA GLN A 60 18.80 5.42 3.63
C GLN A 60 19.35 4.48 2.56
N LYS A 61 18.66 4.31 1.43
CA LYS A 61 18.93 3.30 0.41
C LYS A 61 19.09 1.92 1.02
N GLN A 62 18.15 1.55 1.89
CA GLN A 62 18.12 0.25 2.56
C GLN A 62 16.78 -0.43 2.33
N ILE A 63 16.80 -1.75 2.28
CA ILE A 63 15.66 -2.62 2.12
C ILE A 63 15.72 -3.69 3.20
N ILE A 64 14.58 -3.91 3.85
CA ILE A 64 14.39 -5.06 4.75
C ILE A 64 13.60 -6.13 4.00
N ASP A 65 14.23 -7.28 3.81
CA ASP A 65 13.67 -8.40 3.06
C ASP A 65 12.95 -9.37 3.99
N TYR A 66 11.70 -9.67 3.67
CA TYR A 66 10.87 -10.66 4.35
C TYR A 66 10.56 -11.79 3.36
N ARG A 67 10.97 -13.00 3.72
CA ARG A 67 10.59 -14.22 3.00
C ARG A 67 9.17 -14.62 3.36
N ASP A 68 8.61 -15.55 2.58
CA ASP A 68 7.29 -16.12 2.88
C ASP A 68 7.23 -16.75 4.28
N SER A 69 8.29 -17.44 4.69
CA SER A 69 8.42 -18.01 6.04
C SER A 69 8.44 -16.96 7.15
N ASP A 70 9.04 -15.80 6.88
CA ASP A 70 9.11 -14.71 7.86
C ASP A 70 7.72 -14.11 8.07
N LEU A 71 6.96 -13.91 6.98
CA LEU A 71 5.57 -13.45 7.02
C LEU A 71 4.66 -14.43 7.77
N GLU A 72 4.80 -15.73 7.50
CA GLU A 72 4.05 -16.77 8.24
C GLU A 72 4.36 -16.73 9.74
N MET A 73 5.63 -16.58 10.12
CA MET A 73 6.07 -16.54 11.51
C MET A 73 5.48 -15.35 12.28
N ILE A 74 5.34 -14.19 11.63
CA ILE A 74 4.72 -12.99 12.23
C ILE A 74 3.19 -12.93 12.02
N GLY A 75 2.59 -14.00 11.49
CA GLY A 75 1.14 -14.11 11.29
C GLY A 75 0.57 -13.27 10.13
N GLU A 76 1.43 -12.74 9.27
CA GLU A 76 1.04 -11.93 8.11
C GLU A 76 0.60 -12.84 6.95
N ASN A 77 -0.64 -12.65 6.49
CA ASN A 77 -1.24 -13.42 5.40
C ASN A 77 -1.66 -12.49 4.26
N PRO A 78 -0.71 -12.05 3.40
CA PRO A 78 -0.97 -11.04 2.38
C PRO A 78 -1.99 -11.51 1.33
N ASN A 79 -3.06 -10.74 1.16
CA ASN A 79 -4.04 -10.97 0.10
C ASN A 79 -3.60 -10.25 -1.18
N TRP A 80 -2.96 -11.01 -2.09
CA TRP A 80 -2.44 -10.47 -3.35
C TRP A 80 -3.48 -9.68 -4.15
N LEU A 81 -4.70 -10.22 -4.25
CA LEU A 81 -5.75 -9.58 -5.04
C LEU A 81 -6.10 -8.22 -4.43
N ALA A 82 -6.32 -8.17 -3.11
CA ALA A 82 -6.63 -6.94 -2.41
C ALA A 82 -5.52 -5.88 -2.53
N MET A 83 -4.25 -6.29 -2.44
CA MET A 83 -3.11 -5.37 -2.65
C MET A 83 -3.05 -4.88 -4.09
N ALA A 84 -3.27 -5.76 -5.06
CA ALA A 84 -3.21 -5.39 -6.47
C ALA A 84 -4.33 -4.41 -6.81
N THR A 85 -5.53 -4.59 -6.29
CA THR A 85 -6.70 -3.76 -6.58
C THR A 85 -6.84 -2.54 -5.66
N LEU A 86 -6.04 -2.46 -4.59
CA LEU A 86 -6.19 -1.51 -3.48
C LEU A 86 -7.57 -1.59 -2.79
N LEU A 87 -8.29 -2.69 -3.00
CA LEU A 87 -9.63 -2.93 -2.46
C LEU A 87 -9.79 -4.40 -2.14
N ASN A 88 -10.25 -4.72 -0.93
CA ASN A 88 -10.61 -6.09 -0.60
C ASN A 88 -11.84 -6.52 -1.43
N PRO A 89 -11.76 -7.60 -2.24
CA PRO A 89 -12.87 -8.04 -3.07
C PRO A 89 -14.17 -8.34 -2.29
N SER A 90 -14.08 -8.74 -1.02
CA SER A 90 -15.24 -8.95 -0.17
C SER A 90 -16.03 -7.66 0.08
N ILE A 91 -15.36 -6.51 0.06
CA ILE A 91 -16.00 -5.19 0.19
C ILE A 91 -16.82 -4.94 -1.07
N THR A 92 -16.24 -5.10 -2.27
CA THR A 92 -16.97 -4.87 -3.52
C THR A 92 -18.15 -5.81 -3.73
N ALA A 93 -18.10 -7.04 -3.19
CA ALA A 93 -19.19 -8.01 -3.31
C ALA A 93 -20.46 -7.60 -2.53
N THR A 94 -20.34 -6.74 -1.52
CA THR A 94 -21.45 -6.32 -0.67
C THR A 94 -21.98 -4.93 -1.02
N LEU A 95 -21.31 -4.21 -1.92
CA LEU A 95 -21.70 -2.87 -2.31
C LEU A 95 -22.77 -2.88 -3.40
N LEU A 96 -23.79 -2.05 -3.22
CA LEU A 96 -24.79 -1.78 -4.24
C LEU A 96 -24.19 -0.81 -5.25
N SER A 97 -24.30 -1.15 -6.54
CA SER A 97 -23.96 -0.21 -7.62
C SER A 97 -24.99 0.91 -7.62
N ASP A 98 -24.51 2.15 -7.53
CA ASP A 98 -25.34 3.35 -7.57
C ASP A 98 -25.54 3.80 -9.02
N ASN A 99 -24.44 4.06 -9.72
CA ASN A 99 -24.45 4.52 -11.11
C ASN A 99 -23.14 4.17 -11.84
N GLN A 100 -23.11 4.46 -13.14
CA GLN A 100 -21.94 4.32 -14.01
C GLN A 100 -21.58 5.69 -14.59
N GLU A 101 -20.28 5.96 -14.69
CA GLU A 101 -19.73 7.17 -15.30
C GLU A 101 -18.46 6.86 -16.09
N ASP A 102 -17.92 7.87 -16.79
CA ASP A 102 -16.61 7.80 -17.43
C ASP A 102 -15.58 8.57 -16.59
N ALA A 103 -14.50 7.90 -16.19
CA ALA A 103 -13.39 8.50 -15.46
C ALA A 103 -12.06 8.00 -16.03
N PHE A 104 -11.12 8.92 -16.24
CA PHE A 104 -9.79 8.62 -16.80
C PHE A 104 -9.84 7.83 -18.12
N GLY A 105 -10.84 8.11 -18.97
CA GLY A 105 -11.03 7.44 -20.26
C GLY A 105 -11.50 5.98 -20.15
N GLN A 106 -12.05 5.59 -19.00
CA GLN A 106 -12.52 4.24 -18.72
C GLN A 106 -13.90 4.30 -18.08
N THR A 107 -14.67 3.22 -18.26
CA THR A 107 -15.91 3.02 -17.51
C THR A 107 -15.62 2.85 -16.01
N ALA A 108 -16.28 3.68 -15.22
CA ALA A 108 -16.25 3.64 -13.77
C ALA A 108 -17.63 3.25 -13.21
N ILE A 109 -17.63 2.43 -12.17
CA ILE A 109 -18.84 2.06 -11.41
C ILE A 109 -18.75 2.69 -10.03
N ASN A 110 -19.80 3.40 -9.63
CA ASN A 110 -19.90 3.94 -8.29
C ASN A 110 -20.61 2.97 -7.35
N TYR A 111 -19.98 2.75 -6.22
CA TYR A 111 -20.45 1.89 -5.14
C TYR A 111 -20.58 2.72 -3.88
N LYS A 112 -21.67 2.53 -3.13
CA LYS A 112 -21.91 3.27 -1.89
C LYS A 112 -22.60 2.43 -0.84
N ASN A 113 -22.16 2.60 0.40
CA ASN A 113 -22.93 2.27 1.60
C ASN A 113 -22.82 3.44 2.60
N THR A 114 -23.24 3.22 3.85
CA THR A 114 -23.26 4.24 4.90
C THR A 114 -21.87 4.85 5.18
N ASP A 115 -20.81 4.05 5.13
CA ASP A 115 -19.47 4.43 5.62
C ASP A 115 -18.40 4.46 4.53
N LEU A 116 -18.77 4.08 3.29
CA LEU A 116 -17.84 3.86 2.19
C LEU A 116 -18.47 4.24 0.85
N GLU A 117 -17.75 5.08 0.10
CA GLU A 117 -18.00 5.37 -1.31
C GLU A 117 -16.77 5.00 -2.13
N ILE A 118 -16.98 4.32 -3.26
CA ILE A 118 -15.91 3.92 -4.16
C ILE A 118 -16.33 4.22 -5.60
N THR A 119 -15.47 4.93 -6.32
CA THR A 119 -15.52 5.04 -7.78
C THR A 119 -14.52 4.06 -8.37
N TRP A 120 -14.99 2.99 -9.01
CA TRP A 120 -14.17 1.85 -9.43
C TRP A 120 -13.94 1.83 -10.94
N LEU A 121 -12.68 1.91 -11.39
CA LEU A 121 -12.31 1.77 -12.79
C LEU A 121 -12.29 0.30 -13.19
N THR A 122 -13.24 -0.11 -14.03
CA THR A 122 -13.49 -1.52 -14.37
C THR A 122 -12.36 -2.17 -15.17
N GLN A 123 -11.79 -1.44 -16.13
CA GLN A 123 -10.72 -1.95 -17.00
C GLN A 123 -9.38 -2.06 -16.26
N SER A 124 -9.00 -0.98 -15.55
CA SER A 124 -7.75 -0.96 -14.80
C SER A 124 -7.82 -1.71 -13.47
N GLN A 125 -9.02 -2.09 -13.02
CA GLN A 125 -9.30 -2.76 -11.75
C GLN A 125 -8.65 -2.06 -10.54
N ILE A 126 -8.94 -0.76 -10.41
CA ILE A 126 -8.44 0.13 -9.35
C ILE A 126 -9.51 1.16 -8.97
N PRO A 127 -9.50 1.68 -7.74
CA PRO A 127 -10.36 2.79 -7.35
C PRO A 127 -9.85 4.10 -7.95
N ALA A 128 -10.69 4.81 -8.70
CA ALA A 128 -10.46 6.23 -9.01
C ALA A 128 -10.60 7.11 -7.75
N ARG A 129 -11.52 6.73 -6.86
CA ARG A 129 -11.77 7.39 -5.59
C ARG A 129 -12.24 6.37 -4.54
N ILE A 130 -11.78 6.53 -3.31
CA ILE A 130 -12.32 5.89 -2.10
C ILE A 130 -12.58 7.01 -1.10
N GLN A 131 -13.79 7.11 -0.58
CA GLN A 131 -14.10 7.94 0.58
C GLN A 131 -14.65 7.07 1.70
N ARG A 132 -14.11 7.20 2.90
CA ARG A 132 -14.58 6.46 4.07
C ARG A 132 -14.48 7.27 5.35
N PHE A 133 -15.31 6.95 6.34
CA PHE A 133 -15.18 7.49 7.69
C PHE A 133 -14.47 6.48 8.58
N GLU A 134 -13.37 6.88 9.23
CA GLU A 134 -12.54 6.00 10.05
C GLU A 134 -12.06 6.74 11.30
N LYS A 135 -12.37 6.20 12.49
CA LYS A 135 -11.94 6.76 13.80
C LYS A 135 -12.18 8.27 13.95
N GLY A 136 -13.33 8.77 13.48
CA GLY A 136 -13.67 10.20 13.57
C GLY A 136 -13.13 11.08 12.44
N HIS A 137 -12.42 10.50 11.47
CA HIS A 137 -11.81 11.22 10.34
C HIS A 137 -12.51 10.84 9.02
N LEU A 138 -12.68 11.82 8.14
CA LEU A 138 -13.06 11.56 6.75
C LEU A 138 -11.79 11.38 5.92
N LEU A 139 -11.61 10.19 5.34
CA LEU A 139 -10.49 9.87 4.47
C LEU A 139 -10.97 9.81 3.03
N THR A 140 -10.40 10.63 2.17
CA THR A 140 -10.64 10.60 0.71
C THR A 140 -9.35 10.30 -0.01
N THR A 141 -9.26 9.14 -0.66
CA THR A 141 -8.16 8.79 -1.56
C THR A 141 -8.62 8.90 -3.01
N LYS A 142 -7.90 9.62 -3.85
CA LYS A 142 -8.23 9.81 -5.27
C LYS A 142 -6.99 9.67 -6.16
N ILE A 143 -7.21 9.23 -7.40
CA ILE A 143 -6.16 9.23 -8.42
C ILE A 143 -5.85 10.67 -8.84
N LEU A 144 -4.57 11.01 -8.86
CA LEU A 144 -4.05 12.24 -9.48
C LEU A 144 -3.61 12.00 -10.93
N SER A 145 -2.99 10.86 -11.21
CA SER A 145 -2.59 10.51 -12.57
C SER A 145 -2.47 9.00 -12.79
N LEU A 146 -2.80 8.56 -14.01
CA LEU A 146 -2.54 7.22 -14.53
C LEU A 146 -1.42 7.30 -15.56
N LYS A 147 -0.35 6.53 -15.38
CA LYS A 147 0.80 6.49 -16.28
C LYS A 147 1.27 5.05 -16.52
N THR A 148 1.99 4.86 -17.62
CA THR A 148 2.70 3.61 -17.94
C THR A 148 4.18 3.68 -17.54
N ASN A 149 4.47 4.24 -16.36
CA ASN A 149 5.85 4.33 -15.88
C ASN A 149 6.38 2.97 -15.40
N ALA A 150 7.70 2.83 -15.48
CA ALA A 150 8.46 1.71 -14.93
C ALA A 150 8.45 1.75 -13.37
N PRO A 151 8.71 0.61 -12.71
CA PRO A 151 8.94 0.57 -11.26
C PRO A 151 10.14 1.42 -10.85
N LEU A 152 10.30 1.65 -9.54
CA LEU A 152 11.51 2.30 -9.03
C LEU A 152 12.71 1.34 -9.13
N GLU A 153 13.80 1.81 -9.74
CA GLU A 153 15.07 1.10 -9.75
C GLU A 153 15.76 1.26 -8.39
N MET A 154 16.07 0.13 -7.74
CA MET A 154 16.64 0.08 -6.38
C MET A 154 17.91 -0.80 -6.33
N THR A 155 18.56 -1.02 -7.46
CA THR A 155 19.70 -1.94 -7.60
C THR A 155 20.92 -1.55 -6.76
N ASP A 156 21.00 -0.30 -6.29
CA ASP A 156 22.08 0.21 -5.45
C ASP A 156 21.73 0.23 -3.94
N TYR A 157 20.61 -0.37 -3.54
CA TYR A 157 20.17 -0.37 -2.14
C TYR A 157 20.82 -1.52 -1.38
N GLY A 158 21.13 -1.27 -0.10
CA GLY A 158 21.54 -2.33 0.83
C GLY A 158 20.34 -3.19 1.21
N HIS A 159 20.59 -4.49 1.35
CA HIS A 159 19.58 -5.48 1.73
C HIS A 159 19.90 -6.08 3.09
N ILE A 160 18.89 -6.17 3.95
CA ILE A 160 18.99 -6.76 5.29
C ILE A 160 17.84 -7.75 5.42
N SER A 161 18.16 -9.01 5.66
CA SER A 161 17.15 -10.03 5.96
C SER A 161 16.43 -9.67 7.27
N PHE A 162 15.10 -9.80 7.30
CA PHE A 162 14.33 -9.60 8.53
C PHE A 162 14.85 -10.47 9.69
N ALA A 163 15.26 -11.70 9.40
CA ALA A 163 15.84 -12.61 10.39
C ALA A 163 17.15 -12.09 11.04
N ASP A 164 17.88 -11.19 10.37
CA ASP A 164 19.16 -10.66 10.85
C ASP A 164 19.00 -9.39 11.71
N ILE A 165 17.78 -8.90 11.89
CA ILE A 165 17.52 -7.66 12.63
C ILE A 165 17.90 -7.77 14.10
N GLY A 166 17.60 -8.92 14.73
CA GLY A 166 17.93 -9.15 16.15
C GLY A 166 19.43 -9.02 16.44
N ASP A 167 20.27 -9.48 15.51
CA ASP A 167 21.74 -9.37 15.64
C ASP A 167 22.25 -7.94 15.41
N LYS A 168 21.41 -7.06 14.86
CA LYS A 168 21.73 -5.68 14.48
C LYS A 168 21.00 -4.63 15.31
N GLU A 169 20.38 -5.00 16.43
CA GLU A 169 19.62 -4.06 17.29
C GLU A 169 20.44 -2.88 17.81
N SER A 170 21.78 -2.99 17.85
CA SER A 170 22.66 -1.88 18.25
C SER A 170 22.87 -0.83 17.14
N ASP A 171 22.61 -1.18 15.88
CA ASP A 171 22.79 -0.34 14.71
C ASP A 171 21.81 0.85 14.70
N SER A 172 22.33 2.05 14.43
CA SER A 172 21.56 3.29 14.50
C SER A 172 20.43 3.36 13.47
N PHE A 173 20.62 2.78 12.27
CA PHE A 173 19.59 2.70 11.27
C PHE A 173 18.51 1.72 11.70
N ILE A 174 18.88 0.51 12.15
CA ILE A 174 17.92 -0.49 12.64
C ILE A 174 17.05 0.09 13.77
N LYS A 175 17.66 0.71 14.78
CA LYS A 175 16.92 1.38 15.87
C LYS A 175 15.90 2.39 15.36
N SER A 176 16.24 3.15 14.32
CA SER A 176 15.36 4.18 13.76
C SER A 176 14.16 3.61 13.00
N ILE A 177 14.26 2.36 12.50
CA ILE A 177 13.21 1.74 11.69
C ILE A 177 12.40 0.69 12.43
N LEU A 178 12.86 0.16 13.58
CA LEU A 178 12.16 -0.87 14.36
C LEU A 178 10.65 -0.59 14.54
N PRO A 179 10.20 0.63 14.92
CA PRO A 179 8.76 0.93 15.07
C PRO A 179 7.96 0.90 13.76
N LYS A 180 8.63 0.84 12.61
CA LYS A 180 8.04 0.85 11.26
C LYS A 180 8.02 -0.54 10.62
N LEU A 181 8.53 -1.56 11.30
CA LEU A 181 8.63 -2.91 10.76
C LEU A 181 7.42 -3.77 11.10
N LYS A 182 7.06 -4.66 10.18
CA LYS A 182 6.05 -5.70 10.44
C LYS A 182 6.58 -6.69 11.48
N GLY A 183 5.73 -7.10 12.41
CA GLY A 183 6.10 -8.03 13.48
C GLY A 183 6.93 -7.43 14.60
N ALA A 184 7.19 -6.11 14.58
CA ALA A 184 7.76 -5.42 15.73
C ALA A 184 6.74 -5.43 16.89
N HIS A 185 6.99 -6.26 17.90
CA HIS A 185 6.29 -6.16 19.16
C HIS A 185 6.87 -4.99 19.96
N GLU A 186 6.02 -4.15 20.54
CA GLU A 186 6.44 -3.24 21.60
C GLU A 186 6.94 -4.09 22.77
N HIS A 187 8.26 -4.20 22.91
CA HIS A 187 8.85 -4.62 24.18
C HIS A 187 8.72 -3.44 25.15
N GLU A 188 7.55 -3.29 25.77
CA GLU A 188 7.47 -2.56 27.04
C GLU A 188 8.37 -3.31 28.02
N HIS A 189 9.48 -2.67 28.39
CA HIS A 189 10.29 -3.05 29.54
C HIS A 189 9.73 -2.43 30.81
#